data_AF-A0A6A0GPI1-F1
#
_entry.id   AF-A0A6A0GPI1-F1
#
_cell.length_a   1.000
_cell.length_b   1.000
_cell.length_c   1.000
_cell.angle_alpha   90.00
_cell.angle_beta   90.00
_cell.angle_gamma   90.00
#
_symmetry.space_group_name_H-M   'P 1'
#
loop_
_entity.id
_entity.type
_entity.pdbx_description
1 polymer ?
#
loop_
_entity_poly.entity_id
_entity_poly.type
_entity_poly.pdbx_seq_one_letter_code
_entity_poly.pdbx_strand_id
1 'polypeptide(L)'
;MLCHYDLEGATLYSLKWYKGDSQFYQYIPANRQTKTVFQVPGVNVDTSATSMGHVRLVGLPLSASGAYRCEVITEAPQFVTRFGEGNMTVIDLPASAPVLEGAHTAYEAGDVVNVNCSSPHSQPPATLEWYINEQRVVSEAL
;
A
#
# COMPACT_ATOMS: atom_id res chain seq x y z
N MET A 1 2.84 -4.31 8.57
CA MET A 1 1.50 -4.92 8.64
C MET A 1 1.32 -5.51 10.02
N LEU A 2 0.13 -5.38 10.60
CA LEU A 2 -0.17 -5.82 11.96
C LEU A 2 -1.44 -6.66 11.97
N CYS A 3 -1.40 -7.85 12.56
CA CYS A 3 -2.54 -8.72 12.74
C CYS A 3 -2.94 -8.67 14.21
N HIS A 4 -4.08 -8.04 14.50
CA HIS A 4 -4.69 -8.07 15.82
C HIS A 4 -5.60 -9.28 15.92
N TYR A 5 -5.44 -10.06 16.97
CA TYR A 5 -6.26 -11.24 17.24
C TYR A 5 -6.43 -11.44 18.74
N ASP A 6 -7.53 -12.09 19.11
CA ASP A 6 -7.81 -12.59 20.45
C ASP A 6 -7.88 -14.11 20.38
N LEU A 7 -7.23 -14.79 21.32
CA LEU A 7 -7.21 -16.25 21.40
C LEU A 7 -8.32 -16.80 22.29
N GLU A 8 -9.07 -15.94 22.99
CA GLU A 8 -10.19 -16.35 23.86
C GLU A 8 -9.79 -17.41 24.90
N GLY A 9 -8.57 -17.32 25.41
CA GLY A 9 -7.99 -18.27 26.39
C GLY A 9 -7.35 -19.53 25.79
N ALA A 10 -7.36 -19.69 24.46
CA ALA A 10 -6.62 -20.75 23.78
C ALA A 10 -5.12 -20.41 23.59
N THR A 11 -4.33 -21.41 23.22
CA THR A 11 -2.91 -21.24 22.86
C THR A 11 -2.77 -21.06 21.35
N LEU A 12 -1.86 -20.17 20.93
CA LEU A 12 -1.52 -20.00 19.52
C LEU A 12 -0.73 -21.20 19.01
N TYR A 13 -1.24 -21.88 17.98
CA TYR A 13 -0.47 -22.86 17.22
C TYR A 13 0.39 -22.18 16.15
N SER A 14 -0.22 -21.34 15.32
CA SER A 14 0.51 -20.63 14.26
C SER A 14 -0.15 -19.34 13.83
N LEU A 15 0.66 -18.39 13.35
CA LEU A 15 0.23 -17.21 12.63
C LEU A 15 0.90 -17.19 11.27
N LYS A 16 0.14 -16.94 10.21
CA LYS A 16 0.65 -16.89 8.83
C LYS A 16 0.19 -15.62 8.14
N TRP A 17 0.99 -15.16 7.19
CA TRP A 17 0.62 -14.06 6.31
C TRP A 17 0.73 -14.48 4.84
N TYR A 18 -0.23 -14.00 4.06
CA TYR A 18 -0.41 -14.30 2.64
C TYR A 18 -0.59 -13.01 1.83
N LYS A 19 -0.06 -12.99 0.60
CA LYS A 19 -0.42 -12.04 -0.45
C LYS A 19 -1.22 -12.79 -1.49
N GLY A 20 -2.50 -12.45 -1.65
CA GLY A 20 -3.47 -13.34 -2.29
C GLY A 20 -3.40 -14.74 -1.65
N ASP A 21 -3.14 -15.76 -2.45
CA ASP A 21 -3.03 -17.15 -1.99
C ASP A 21 -1.59 -17.57 -1.62
N SER A 22 -0.60 -16.71 -1.84
CA SER A 22 0.81 -17.05 -1.62
C SER A 22 1.26 -16.68 -0.21
N GLN A 23 1.61 -17.69 0.59
CA GLN A 23 2.20 -17.48 1.92
C GLN A 23 3.58 -16.86 1.78
N PHE A 24 3.87 -15.79 2.54
CA PHE A 24 5.20 -15.17 2.57
C PHE A 24 5.83 -15.16 3.97
N TYR A 25 5.04 -15.38 5.02
CA TYR A 25 5.54 -15.43 6.40
C TYR A 25 4.75 -16.40 7.26
N GLN A 26 5.44 -17.06 8.17
CA GLN A 26 4.85 -17.94 9.19
C GLN A 26 5.58 -17.78 10.52
N TYR A 27 4.79 -17.78 11.60
CA TYR A 27 5.23 -17.85 12.98
C TYR A 27 4.61 -19.07 13.67
N ILE A 28 5.45 -19.93 14.26
CA ILE A 28 5.03 -21.08 15.09
C ILE A 28 5.80 -21.01 16.42
N PRO A 29 5.15 -20.70 17.55
CA PRO A 29 5.85 -20.53 18.84
C PRO A 29 6.60 -21.79 19.30
N ALA A 30 6.03 -22.97 19.05
CA ALA A 30 6.58 -24.25 19.52
C ALA A 30 7.80 -24.74 18.71
N ASN A 31 8.06 -24.16 17.54
CA ASN A 31 9.17 -24.59 16.69
C ASN A 31 10.50 -24.00 17.17
N ARG A 32 11.60 -24.75 16.98
CA ARG A 32 12.97 -24.26 17.23
C ARG A 32 13.27 -23.00 16.40
N GLN A 33 12.86 -23.02 15.13
CA GLN A 33 12.84 -21.83 14.29
C GLN A 33 11.42 -21.29 14.26
N THR A 34 11.17 -20.27 15.08
CA THR A 34 9.81 -19.73 15.27
C THR A 34 9.33 -18.92 14.08
N LYS A 35 10.22 -18.41 13.22
CA LYS A 35 9.89 -17.58 12.05
C LYS A 35 10.41 -18.22 10.76
N THR A 36 9.54 -18.32 9.77
CA THR A 36 9.86 -18.79 8.43
C THR A 36 9.35 -17.77 7.40
N VAL A 37 10.19 -17.43 6.43
CA VAL A 37 9.86 -16.51 5.32
C VAL A 37 9.89 -17.29 4.02
N PHE A 38 8.91 -17.03 3.16
CA PHE A 38 8.78 -17.65 1.85
C PHE A 38 8.88 -16.57 0.77
N GLN A 39 9.51 -16.90 -0.34
CA GLN A 39 9.70 -15.94 -1.42
C GLN A 39 8.39 -15.75 -2.19
N VAL A 40 7.92 -14.51 -2.23
CA VAL A 40 6.79 -14.09 -3.06
C VAL A 40 7.23 -12.87 -3.86
N PRO A 41 7.08 -12.85 -5.19
CA PRO A 41 7.52 -11.72 -6.02
C PRO A 41 6.96 -10.38 -5.53
N GLY A 42 7.86 -9.40 -5.35
CA GLY A 42 7.51 -8.06 -4.86
C GLY A 42 7.27 -7.96 -3.35
N VAL A 43 7.40 -9.04 -2.58
CA VAL A 43 7.24 -9.04 -1.12
C VAL A 43 8.57 -9.37 -0.46
N ASN A 44 9.23 -8.36 0.10
CA ASN A 44 10.47 -8.56 0.86
C ASN A 44 10.22 -8.33 2.35
N VAL A 45 10.37 -9.38 3.15
CA VAL A 45 10.19 -9.32 4.61
C VAL A 45 11.50 -8.94 5.28
N ASP A 46 11.48 -7.87 6.08
CA ASP A 46 12.58 -7.53 6.99
C ASP A 46 12.45 -8.38 8.26
N THR A 47 13.28 -9.42 8.36
CA THR A 47 13.26 -10.38 9.47
C THR A 47 13.72 -9.79 10.80
N SER A 48 14.54 -8.72 10.77
CA SER A 48 15.06 -8.07 11.97
C SER A 48 13.99 -7.22 12.68
N ALA A 49 13.09 -6.63 11.90
CA ALA A 49 12.00 -5.77 12.38
C ALA A 49 10.60 -6.44 12.35
N THR A 50 10.56 -7.76 12.12
CA THR A 50 9.34 -8.58 12.10
C THR A 50 9.23 -9.39 13.39
N SER A 51 8.03 -9.48 13.96
CA SER A 51 7.68 -10.26 15.16
C SER A 51 6.48 -11.17 14.88
N MET A 52 5.90 -11.79 15.92
CA MET A 52 4.78 -12.73 15.81
C MET A 52 3.60 -12.19 14.99
N GLY A 53 3.04 -11.03 15.36
CA GLY A 53 1.86 -10.45 14.69
C GLY A 53 2.17 -9.27 13.77
N HIS A 54 3.42 -8.79 13.78
CA HIS A 54 3.85 -7.62 13.02
C HIS A 54 4.89 -8.02 11.97
N VAL A 55 4.54 -7.87 10.70
CA VAL A 55 5.46 -8.12 9.57
C VAL A 55 5.81 -6.81 8.88
N ARG A 56 7.12 -6.51 8.81
CA ARG A 56 7.64 -5.36 8.07
C ARG A 56 8.02 -5.79 6.67
N LEU A 57 7.41 -5.15 5.68
CA LEU A 57 7.82 -5.27 4.28
C LEU A 57 8.69 -4.07 3.89
N VAL A 58 9.69 -4.30 3.04
CA VAL A 58 10.64 -3.27 2.59
C VAL A 58 10.83 -3.31 1.07
N GLY A 59 11.18 -2.17 0.46
CA GLY A 59 11.46 -2.10 -0.98
C GLY A 59 10.30 -2.61 -1.84
N LEU A 60 9.08 -2.13 -1.58
CA LEU A 60 7.86 -2.60 -2.23
C LEU A 60 7.73 -1.99 -3.63
N PRO A 61 7.70 -2.79 -4.71
CA PRO A 61 7.33 -2.32 -6.04
C PRO A 61 5.80 -2.13 -6.15
N LEU A 62 5.33 -1.46 -7.22
CA LEU A 62 3.90 -1.29 -7.51
C LEU A 62 3.13 -2.62 -7.56
N SER A 63 3.77 -3.69 -8.06
CA SER A 63 3.20 -5.05 -8.12
C SER A 63 2.99 -5.70 -6.74
N ALA A 64 3.55 -5.12 -5.68
CA ALA A 64 3.26 -5.53 -4.32
C ALA A 64 1.84 -5.14 -3.89
N SER A 65 1.14 -4.27 -4.64
CA SER A 65 -0.26 -3.98 -4.37
C SER A 65 -1.13 -5.24 -4.44
N GLY A 66 -2.21 -5.27 -3.65
CA GLY A 66 -3.19 -6.34 -3.64
C GLY A 66 -3.69 -6.70 -2.24
N ALA A 67 -4.41 -7.82 -2.17
CA ALA A 67 -4.96 -8.36 -0.93
C ALA A 67 -3.89 -9.05 -0.09
N TYR A 68 -3.90 -8.77 1.21
CA TYR A 68 -3.05 -9.38 2.21
C TYR A 68 -3.92 -9.97 3.31
N ARG A 69 -3.64 -11.22 3.68
CA ARG A 69 -4.42 -11.97 4.67
C ARG A 69 -3.52 -12.43 5.80
N CYS A 70 -3.94 -12.20 7.04
CA CYS A 70 -3.35 -12.88 8.19
C CYS A 70 -4.26 -14.02 8.63
N GLU A 71 -3.68 -15.16 8.95
CA GLU A 71 -4.37 -16.36 9.43
C GLU A 71 -3.79 -16.76 10.79
N VAL A 72 -4.67 -17.00 11.76
CA VAL A 72 -4.34 -17.41 13.11
C VAL A 72 -5.00 -18.76 13.36
N ILE A 73 -4.21 -19.71 13.85
CA ILE A 73 -4.67 -21.06 14.19
C ILE A 73 -4.37 -21.31 15.67
N THR A 74 -5.36 -21.76 16.43
CA THR A 74 -5.18 -22.17 17.82
C THR A 74 -4.71 -23.63 17.92
N GLU A 75 -4.22 -24.01 19.09
CA GLU A 75 -3.70 -25.35 19.35
C GLU A 75 -4.81 -26.40 19.58
N ALA A 76 -4.41 -27.67 19.66
CA ALA A 76 -5.24 -28.75 20.19
C ALA A 76 -5.96 -28.33 21.50
N PRO A 77 -7.22 -28.79 21.71
CA PRO A 77 -7.93 -29.79 20.92
C PRO A 77 -8.73 -29.23 19.74
N GLN A 78 -8.92 -27.91 19.64
CA GLN A 78 -9.91 -27.34 18.72
C GLN A 78 -9.35 -26.94 17.35
N PHE A 79 -8.05 -26.61 17.26
CA PHE A 79 -7.41 -26.19 16.00
C PHE A 79 -8.20 -25.11 15.22
N VAL A 80 -8.75 -24.14 15.95
CA VAL A 80 -9.63 -23.12 15.36
C VAL A 80 -8.81 -22.22 14.44
N THR A 81 -9.25 -22.10 13.19
CA THR A 81 -8.65 -21.17 12.22
C THR A 81 -9.53 -19.93 12.06
N ARG A 82 -8.91 -18.76 12.14
CA ARG A 82 -9.51 -17.44 11.85
C ARG A 82 -8.57 -16.64 10.96
N PHE A 83 -9.11 -15.76 10.15
CA PHE A 83 -8.30 -14.89 9.30
C PHE A 83 -8.93 -13.50 9.18
N GLY A 84 -8.09 -12.52 8.88
CA GLY A 84 -8.48 -11.18 8.48
C GLY A 84 -7.76 -10.79 7.20
N GLU A 85 -8.41 -9.99 6.36
CA GLU A 85 -7.88 -9.56 5.07
C GLU A 85 -7.93 -8.03 4.94
N GLY A 86 -6.95 -7.46 4.26
CA GLY A 86 -6.90 -6.04 3.91
C GLY A 86 -6.15 -5.81 2.61
N ASN A 87 -6.55 -4.80 1.86
CA ASN A 87 -5.86 -4.39 0.63
C ASN A 87 -4.76 -3.37 0.94
N MET A 88 -3.58 -3.61 0.38
CA MET A 88 -2.48 -2.64 0.37
C MET A 88 -2.30 -2.12 -1.05
N THR A 89 -2.22 -0.80 -1.19
CA THR A 89 -1.89 -0.13 -2.44
C THR A 89 -0.55 0.54 -2.29
N VAL A 90 0.40 0.18 -3.16
CA VAL A 90 1.67 0.89 -3.30
C VAL A 90 1.47 1.95 -4.38
N ILE A 91 1.83 3.18 -4.05
CA ILE A 91 1.72 4.33 -4.96
C ILE A 91 3.10 4.84 -5.34
N ASP A 92 3.19 5.36 -6.56
CA ASP A 92 4.35 6.06 -7.10
C ASP A 92 3.97 7.52 -7.27
N LEU A 93 4.59 8.41 -6.50
CA LEU A 93 4.29 9.83 -6.52
C LEU A 93 5.04 10.52 -7.68
N PRO A 94 4.47 11.58 -8.27
CA PRO A 94 5.21 12.37 -9.25
C PRO A 94 6.54 12.86 -8.65
N ALA A 95 7.61 12.75 -9.44
CA ALA A 95 8.95 13.14 -9.00
C ALA A 95 9.10 14.66 -8.73
N SER A 96 8.19 15.47 -9.26
CA SER A 96 8.17 16.92 -9.08
C SER A 96 6.75 17.47 -9.18
N ALA A 97 6.59 18.75 -8.83
CA ALA A 97 5.39 19.51 -9.15
C ALA A 97 5.09 19.50 -10.67
N PRO A 98 3.81 19.70 -11.07
CA PRO A 98 3.47 19.81 -12.48
C PRO A 98 4.14 21.04 -13.12
N VAL A 99 4.44 20.92 -14.40
CA VAL A 99 5.06 21.96 -15.21
C VAL A 99 4.00 22.67 -16.03
N LEU A 100 4.05 24.00 -16.02
CA LEU A 100 3.23 24.85 -16.88
C LEU A 100 4.04 25.25 -18.12
N GLU A 101 3.55 24.86 -19.28
CA GLU A 101 4.12 25.20 -20.58
C GLU A 101 3.17 26.12 -21.35
N GLY A 102 3.74 27.04 -22.16
CA GLY A 102 2.97 28.00 -22.95
C GLY A 102 2.53 29.26 -22.19
N ALA A 103 2.88 29.40 -20.90
CA ALA A 103 2.53 30.57 -20.12
C ALA A 103 3.39 31.79 -20.52
N HIS A 104 2.73 32.91 -20.79
CA HIS A 104 3.37 34.21 -20.95
C HIS A 104 3.60 34.90 -19.61
N THR A 105 4.59 35.80 -19.56
CA THR A 105 4.92 36.59 -18.36
C THR A 105 3.88 37.65 -18.00
N ALA A 106 3.08 38.07 -18.99
CA ALA A 106 1.98 39.02 -18.84
C ALA A 106 0.92 38.76 -19.91
N TYR A 107 -0.31 39.14 -19.60
CA TYR A 107 -1.48 39.08 -20.48
C TYR A 107 -2.24 40.39 -20.41
N GLU A 108 -2.85 40.81 -21.51
CA GLU A 108 -3.76 41.93 -21.59
C GLU A 108 -5.23 41.49 -21.41
N ALA A 109 -6.10 42.44 -21.09
CA ALA A 109 -7.53 42.14 -20.96
C ALA A 109 -8.11 41.70 -22.31
N GLY A 110 -8.67 40.50 -22.35
CA GLY A 110 -9.19 39.86 -23.57
C GLY A 110 -8.28 38.80 -24.15
N ASP A 111 -7.05 38.63 -23.63
CA ASP A 111 -6.16 37.56 -24.04
C ASP A 111 -6.72 36.19 -23.67
N VAL A 112 -6.47 35.22 -24.55
CA VAL A 112 -6.76 33.80 -24.29
C VAL A 112 -5.50 33.16 -23.72
N VAL A 113 -5.59 32.72 -22.46
CA VAL A 113 -4.51 31.99 -21.79
C VAL A 113 -4.57 30.53 -22.21
N ASN A 114 -3.71 30.14 -23.16
CA ASN A 114 -3.58 28.75 -23.62
C ASN A 114 -2.31 28.12 -23.07
N VAL A 115 -2.45 27.29 -22.04
CA VAL A 115 -1.35 26.72 -21.27
C VAL A 115 -1.56 25.23 -21.07
N ASN A 116 -0.45 24.48 -21.03
CA ASN A 116 -0.46 23.06 -20.75
C ASN A 116 0.10 22.83 -19.33
N CYS A 117 -0.66 22.13 -18.49
CA CYS A 117 -0.21 21.66 -17.20
C CYS A 117 0.04 20.15 -17.29
N SER A 118 1.28 19.73 -17.07
CA SER A 118 1.67 18.32 -17.16
C SER A 118 2.38 17.88 -15.89
N SER A 119 1.96 16.75 -15.30
CA SER A 119 2.68 16.09 -14.21
C SER A 119 3.67 15.05 -14.73
N PRO A 120 4.79 14.82 -14.03
CA PRO A 120 5.57 13.60 -14.21
C PRO A 120 4.73 12.34 -13.99
N HIS A 121 5.27 11.19 -14.42
CA HIS A 121 4.68 9.88 -14.19
C HIS A 121 4.30 9.67 -12.72
N SER A 122 3.14 9.08 -12.49
CA SER A 122 2.65 8.69 -11.17
C SER A 122 1.66 7.53 -11.29
N GLN A 123 1.56 6.74 -10.21
CA GLN A 123 0.59 5.67 -10.07
C GLN A 123 -0.07 5.78 -8.68
N PRO A 124 -1.38 6.05 -8.59
CA PRO A 124 -2.31 6.34 -9.68
C PRO A 124 -1.96 7.65 -10.42
N PRO A 125 -2.53 7.88 -11.62
CA PRO A 125 -2.34 9.14 -12.33
C PRO A 125 -2.69 10.35 -11.45
N ALA A 126 -1.82 11.36 -11.47
CA ALA A 126 -2.05 12.61 -10.76
C ALA A 126 -3.33 13.32 -11.24
N THR A 127 -4.05 13.91 -10.29
CA THR A 127 -5.17 14.81 -10.61
C THR A 127 -4.63 16.23 -10.73
N LEU A 128 -4.84 16.86 -11.88
CA LEU A 128 -4.42 18.23 -12.14
C LEU A 128 -5.62 19.17 -12.06
N GLU A 129 -5.43 20.28 -11.35
CA GLU A 129 -6.45 21.31 -11.16
C GLU A 129 -5.86 22.69 -11.45
N TRP A 130 -6.69 23.57 -11.99
CA TRP A 130 -6.32 24.94 -12.31
C TRP A 130 -6.82 25.92 -11.25
N TYR A 131 -5.94 26.84 -10.85
CA TYR A 131 -6.27 27.94 -9.95
C TYR A 131 -5.77 29.25 -10.55
N ILE A 132 -6.61 30.28 -10.56
CA ILE A 132 -6.24 31.65 -10.95
C ILE A 132 -6.49 32.54 -9.74
N ASN A 133 -5.45 33.20 -9.23
CA ASN A 133 -5.53 34.01 -7.99
C ASN A 133 -6.21 33.26 -6.84
N GLU A 134 -5.79 32.01 -6.60
CA GLU A 134 -6.32 31.10 -5.57
C GLU A 134 -7.77 30.65 -5.77
N GLN A 135 -8.44 31.08 -6.85
CA GLN A 135 -9.78 30.60 -7.20
C GLN A 135 -9.68 29.42 -8.15
N ARG A 136 -10.28 28.29 -7.75
CA ARG A 136 -10.37 27.08 -8.58
C ARG A 136 -11.15 27.38 -9.85
N VAL A 137 -10.55 27.10 -10.99
CA VAL A 137 -11.23 27.17 -12.29
C VAL A 137 -12.09 25.91 -12.42
N VAL A 138 -13.41 26.09 -12.41
CA VAL A 138 -14.36 25.03 -12.76
C VAL A 138 -14.64 25.12 -14.25
N SER A 139 -14.46 24.03 -14.98
CA SER A 139 -14.90 23.97 -16.37
C SER A 139 -16.41 24.15 -16.43
N GLU A 140 -16.90 25.11 -17.21
CA GLU A 140 -18.31 25.12 -17.57
C GLU A 140 -18.61 23.83 -18.34
N ALA A 141 -19.57 23.05 -17.84
CA ALA A 141 -20.08 21.91 -18.58
C ALA A 141 -20.78 22.44 -19.83
N LEU A 142 -20.25 22.10 -21.01
CA LEU A 142 -20.95 22.27 -22.28
C LEU A 142 -22.18 21.36 -22.35
#